data_AF-A0A967H927-F1
#
_entry.id   AF-A0A967H927-F1
#
_cell.length_a   1.000
_cell.length_b   1.000
_cell.length_c   1.000
_cell.angle_alpha   90.00
_cell.angle_beta   90.00
_cell.angle_gamma   90.00
#
_symmetry.space_group_name_H-M   'P 1'
#
loop_
_entity.id
_entity.type
_entity.pdbx_description
1 polymer ?
#
loop_
_entity_poly.entity_id
_entity_poly.type
_entity_poly.pdbx_seq_one_letter_code
_entity_poly.pdbx_strand_id
1 'polypeptide(L)'
;GVRVRLCKGAYMEPEDVAFPDKKDVDASFVRCTKLLLDEGTYPGIATHDEAMIEATIEHATSHDIDPASFEFQMLYGVRRD
;
A
#
# COMPACT_ATOMS: atom_id res chain seq x y z
N GLY A 1 -13.84 -11.17 4.51
CA GLY A 1 -12.81 -10.96 5.56
C GLY A 1 -12.98 -9.59 6.19
N VAL A 2 -11.96 -9.13 6.91
CA VAL A 2 -11.92 -7.77 7.50
C VAL A 2 -11.32 -6.81 6.48
N ARG A 3 -11.84 -5.57 6.45
CA ARG A 3 -11.28 -4.49 5.64
C ARG A 3 -9.98 -3.99 6.26
N VAL A 4 -8.91 -3.98 5.47
CA VAL A 4 -7.56 -3.54 5.91
C VAL A 4 -7.21 -2.21 5.26
N ARG A 5 -6.69 -1.27 6.06
CA ARG A 5 -5.97 -0.09 5.55
C ARG A 5 -4.47 -0.30 5.74
N LEU A 6 -3.72 -0.32 4.64
CA LEU A 6 -2.26 -0.48 4.65
C LEU A 6 -1.57 0.88 4.53
N CYS A 7 -0.66 1.19 5.46
CA CYS A 7 0.24 2.35 5.41
C CYS A 7 1.67 1.92 5.74
N LYS A 8 2.67 2.78 5.45
CA LYS A 8 4.09 2.49 5.78
C LYS A 8 4.40 2.55 7.28
N GLY A 9 3.72 3.44 8.01
CA GLY A 9 4.03 3.78 9.40
C GLY A 9 4.27 5.28 9.55
N ALA A 10 3.95 5.83 10.73
CA ALA A 10 4.04 7.26 11.00
C ALA A 10 4.89 7.60 12.23
N TYR A 11 5.50 6.58 12.86
CA TYR A 11 6.23 6.71 14.10
C TYR A 11 7.69 6.34 13.92
N MET A 12 8.52 6.85 14.82
CA MET A 12 9.94 6.50 14.91
C MET A 12 10.08 5.27 15.80
N GLU A 13 10.15 4.12 15.16
CA GLU A 13 10.29 2.83 15.83
C GLU A 13 11.76 2.40 15.86
N PRO A 14 12.19 1.62 16.88
CA PRO A 14 13.53 1.06 16.92
C PRO A 14 13.75 -0.05 15.86
N GLU A 15 15.01 -0.29 15.50
CA GLU A 15 15.39 -1.22 14.42
C GLU A 15 15.09 -2.70 14.69
N ASP A 16 14.83 -3.05 15.95
CA ASP A 16 14.45 -4.40 16.38
C ASP A 16 12.98 -4.72 16.05
N VAL A 17 12.15 -3.71 15.75
CA VAL A 17 10.72 -3.88 15.42
C VAL A 17 10.31 -3.27 14.08
N ALA A 18 11.15 -2.44 13.47
CA ALA A 18 10.85 -1.80 12.19
C ALA A 18 12.05 -1.77 11.24
N PHE A 19 11.78 -1.79 9.93
CA PHE A 19 12.84 -1.63 8.92
C PHE A 19 13.43 -0.22 9.00
N PRO A 20 14.75 -0.06 9.25
CA PRO A 20 15.36 1.26 9.33
C PRO A 20 15.55 1.89 7.94
N ASP A 21 15.75 1.06 6.92
CA ASP A 21 15.98 1.49 5.55
C ASP A 21 14.66 1.65 4.77
N LYS A 22 14.45 2.82 4.16
CA LYS A 22 13.25 3.11 3.35
C LYS A 22 12.99 2.06 2.27
N LYS A 23 14.02 1.56 1.58
CA LYS A 23 13.89 0.54 0.53
C LYS A 23 13.22 -0.75 1.04
N ASP A 24 13.48 -1.11 2.30
CA ASP A 24 12.96 -2.34 2.90
C ASP A 24 11.52 -2.14 3.35
N VAL A 25 11.18 -0.94 3.84
CA VAL A 25 9.78 -0.51 4.08
C VAL A 25 8.99 -0.54 2.77
N ASP A 26 9.52 0.04 1.68
CA ASP A 26 8.86 0.09 0.38
C ASP A 26 8.65 -1.33 -0.19
N ALA A 27 9.67 -2.18 -0.12
CA ALA A 27 9.57 -3.57 -0.55
C ALA A 27 8.51 -4.32 0.28
N SER A 28 8.43 -4.07 1.60
CA SER A 28 7.40 -4.67 2.45
C SER A 28 6.02 -4.16 2.14
N PHE A 29 5.87 -2.86 1.88
CA PHE A 29 4.61 -2.26 1.48
C PHE A 29 4.08 -2.91 0.21
N VAL A 30 4.91 -3.04 -0.83
CA VAL A 30 4.53 -3.71 -2.09
C VAL A 30 4.13 -5.16 -1.83
N ARG A 31 4.91 -5.94 -1.05
CA ARG A 31 4.56 -7.33 -0.73
C ARG A 31 3.18 -7.44 -0.06
N CYS A 32 2.91 -6.60 0.94
CA CYS A 32 1.63 -6.60 1.64
C CYS A 32 0.48 -6.13 0.74
N THR A 33 0.70 -5.14 -0.11
CA THR A 33 -0.29 -4.68 -1.09
C THR A 33 -0.69 -5.84 -2.01
N LYS A 34 0.27 -6.57 -2.58
CA LYS A 34 -0.01 -7.70 -3.48
C LYS A 34 -0.87 -8.76 -2.79
N LEU A 35 -0.47 -9.18 -1.58
CA LEU A 35 -1.25 -10.12 -0.77
C LEU A 35 -2.70 -9.63 -0.53
N LEU A 36 -2.87 -8.34 -0.20
CA LEU A 36 -4.19 -7.77 0.04
C LEU A 36 -5.02 -7.61 -1.24
N LEU A 37 -4.39 -7.37 -2.38
CA LEU A 37 -5.09 -7.33 -3.67
C LEU A 37 -5.56 -8.73 -4.07
N ASP A 38 -4.73 -9.75 -3.87
CA ASP A 38 -5.02 -11.12 -4.29
C ASP A 38 -6.04 -11.81 -3.37
N GLU A 39 -5.97 -11.57 -2.06
CA GLU A 39 -6.73 -12.33 -1.05
C GLU A 39 -7.55 -11.47 -0.08
N GLY A 40 -7.35 -10.15 -0.11
CA GLY A 40 -7.95 -9.24 0.86
C GLY A 40 -9.44 -8.96 0.62
N THR A 41 -10.05 -8.26 1.58
CA THR A 41 -11.44 -7.79 1.46
C THR A 41 -11.45 -6.28 1.37
N TYR A 42 -11.56 -5.74 0.15
CA TYR A 42 -11.63 -4.31 -0.13
C TYR A 42 -10.54 -3.47 0.56
N PRO A 43 -9.24 -3.69 0.26
CA PRO A 43 -8.16 -3.00 0.94
C PRO A 43 -8.10 -1.50 0.60
N GLY A 44 -7.77 -0.68 1.60
CA GLY A 44 -7.40 0.72 1.42
C GLY A 44 -5.88 0.85 1.37
N ILE A 45 -5.34 1.22 0.20
CA ILE A 45 -3.91 1.41 -0.03
C ILE A 45 -3.57 2.87 0.30
N ALA A 46 -3.12 3.13 1.53
CA ALA A 46 -2.90 4.47 2.05
C ALA A 46 -1.46 4.93 1.82
N THR A 47 -1.22 5.57 0.66
CA THR A 47 0.09 6.10 0.26
C THR A 47 -0.07 7.28 -0.69
N HIS A 48 0.92 8.17 -0.67
CA HIS A 48 1.12 9.26 -1.63
C HIS A 48 2.42 9.09 -2.43
N ASP A 49 3.11 7.96 -2.25
CA ASP A 49 4.32 7.59 -2.98
C ASP A 49 3.97 7.03 -4.36
N GLU A 50 4.38 7.71 -5.43
CA GLU A 50 4.08 7.34 -6.82
C GLU A 50 4.54 5.94 -7.17
N ALA A 51 5.74 5.55 -6.73
CA ALA A 51 6.29 4.24 -7.04
C ALA A 51 5.42 3.12 -6.42
N MET A 52 4.79 3.38 -5.27
CA MET A 52 3.88 2.43 -4.63
C MET A 52 2.52 2.40 -5.32
N ILE A 53 2.04 3.53 -5.81
CA ILE A 53 0.79 3.63 -6.59
C ILE A 53 0.96 2.87 -7.91
N GLU A 54 2.05 3.12 -8.63
CA GLU A 54 2.36 2.44 -9.89
C GLU A 54 2.49 0.93 -9.68
N ALA A 55 3.25 0.48 -8.68
CA ALA A 55 3.37 -0.94 -8.35
C ALA A 55 2.03 -1.60 -7.99
N THR A 56 1.10 -0.85 -7.38
CA THR A 56 -0.26 -1.33 -7.08
C THR A 56 -1.07 -1.50 -8.37
N ILE A 57 -1.04 -0.49 -9.25
CA ILE A 57 -1.76 -0.49 -10.53
C ILE A 57 -1.23 -1.60 -11.44
N GLU A 58 0.10 -1.75 -11.54
CA GLU A 58 0.75 -2.81 -12.33
C GLU A 58 0.35 -4.20 -11.85
N HIS A 59 0.33 -4.44 -10.53
CA HIS A 59 -0.07 -5.73 -9.98
C HIS A 59 -1.56 -6.00 -10.25
N ALA A 60 -2.44 -5.03 -9.98
CA ALA A 60 -3.87 -5.18 -10.23
C ALA A 60 -4.17 -5.44 -11.71
N THR A 61 -3.51 -4.72 -12.61
CA THR A 61 -3.68 -4.89 -14.06
C THR A 61 -3.17 -6.24 -14.54
N SER A 62 -2.02 -6.69 -14.05
CA SER A 62 -1.42 -7.97 -14.47
C SER A 62 -2.14 -9.21 -13.93
N HIS A 63 -2.98 -9.05 -12.92
CA HIS A 63 -3.76 -10.14 -12.30
C HIS A 63 -5.27 -9.99 -12.54
N ASP A 64 -5.69 -9.10 -13.46
CA ASP A 64 -7.09 -8.84 -13.79
C ASP A 64 -7.98 -8.51 -12.57
N ILE A 65 -7.43 -7.77 -11.60
CA ILE A 65 -8.11 -7.37 -10.37
C ILE A 65 -9.00 -6.16 -10.66
N ASP A 66 -10.27 -6.25 -10.28
CA ASP A 66 -11.26 -5.17 -10.46
C ASP A 66 -10.80 -3.90 -9.72
N PRO A 67 -10.62 -2.76 -10.39
CA PRO A 67 -10.29 -1.50 -9.74
C PRO A 67 -11.32 -1.05 -8.68
N ALA A 68 -12.56 -1.53 -8.75
CA ALA A 68 -13.58 -1.28 -7.74
C ALA A 68 -13.44 -2.17 -6.50
N SER A 69 -12.48 -3.10 -6.45
CA SER A 69 -12.24 -3.98 -5.31
C SER A 69 -11.19 -3.45 -4.34
N PHE A 70 -10.60 -2.27 -4.57
CA PHE A 70 -9.68 -1.59 -3.66
C PHE A 70 -9.75 -0.08 -3.85
N GLU A 71 -9.14 0.69 -2.96
CA GLU A 71 -9.07 2.14 -3.11
C GLU A 71 -7.71 2.70 -2.69
N PHE A 72 -7.29 3.78 -3.33
CA PHE A 72 -6.20 4.60 -2.83
C PHE A 72 -6.73 5.57 -1.78
N GLN A 73 -5.97 5.73 -0.69
CA GLN A 73 -6.30 6.67 0.37
C GLN A 73 -5.15 7.66 0.56
N MET A 74 -5.48 8.94 0.50
CA MET A 74 -4.52 10.04 0.68
C MET A 74 -4.97 10.96 1.80
N LEU A 75 -4.02 11.67 2.42
CA LEU A 75 -4.34 12.70 3.41
C LEU A 75 -4.96 13.91 2.71
N TYR A 76 -5.96 14.52 3.35
CA TYR A 76 -6.61 15.71 2.80
C TYR A 76 -5.60 16.84 2.58
N GLY A 77 -5.51 17.33 1.34
CA GLY A 77 -4.59 18.41 0.97
C GLY A 77 -3.26 17.97 0.37
N VAL A 78 -2.94 16.67 0.39
CA VAL A 78 -1.71 16.12 -0.19
C VAL A 78 -2.02 15.57 -1.58
N ARG A 79 -1.17 15.89 -2.59
CA ARG A 79 -1.28 15.38 -3.97
C ARG A 79 -2.64 15.66 -4.63
N ARG A 80 -2.93 16.95 -4.86
CA ARG A 80 -4.19 17.42 -5.52
C ARG A 80 -4.05 17.59 -7.04
N ASP A 81 -2.84 17.43 -7.54
CA ASP A 81 -2.43 17.55 -8.95
C ASP A 81 -2.84 16.35 -9.80
#